data_AF-A0A821K145-F1
#
_entry.id   AF-A0A821K145-F1
#
_cell.length_a   1.000
_cell.length_b   1.000
_cell.length_c   1.000
_cell.angle_alpha   90.00
_cell.angle_beta   90.00
_cell.angle_gamma   90.00
#
_symmetry.space_group_name_H-M   'P 1'
#
loop_
_entity.id
_entity.type
_entity.pdbx_description
1 polymer ?
#
loop_
_entity_poly.entity_id
_entity_poly.type
_entity_poly.pdbx_seq_one_letter_code
_entity_poly.pdbx_strand_id
1 'polypeptide(L)'
;MIHESNELLGSLRKLYADSDASEKIRLMTIAPTEWGRQKIEKWFNSKPNQARRLLVLRINNGILAYPQCIRGNNRPLCDSTIDAVVKFYREDGIS
;
A
#
# COMPACT_ATOMS: atom_id res chain seq x y z
N MET A 1 -11.52 -5.82 -18.99
CA MET A 1 -10.52 -5.88 -17.91
C MET A 1 -9.47 -4.75 -17.92
N ILE A 2 -8.98 -4.25 -19.07
CA ILE A 2 -7.96 -3.17 -19.07
C ILE A 2 -8.51 -1.81 -18.58
N HIS A 3 -9.81 -1.56 -18.71
CA HIS A 3 -10.45 -0.29 -18.34
C HIS A 3 -10.50 -0.06 -16.82
N GLU A 4 -10.85 -1.09 -16.03
CA GLU A 4 -10.96 -0.99 -14.57
C GLU A 4 -9.60 -0.74 -13.90
N SER A 5 -8.53 -1.32 -14.44
CA SER A 5 -7.17 -1.13 -13.91
C SER A 5 -6.72 0.34 -14.00
N ASN A 6 -7.04 1.02 -15.10
CA ASN A 6 -6.66 2.43 -15.29
C ASN A 6 -7.49 3.38 -14.42
N GLU A 7 -8.77 3.08 -14.19
CA GLU A 7 -9.64 3.88 -13.33
C GLU A 7 -9.28 3.74 -11.85
N LEU A 8 -8.98 2.51 -11.41
CA LEU A 8 -8.47 2.22 -10.07
C LEU A 8 -7.17 2.98 -9.81
N LEU A 9 -6.23 2.93 -10.76
CA LEU A 9 -4.97 3.66 -10.69
C LEU A 9 -5.20 5.18 -10.69
N GLY A 10 -6.13 5.71 -11.50
CA GLY A 10 -6.49 7.12 -11.47
C GLY A 10 -7.01 7.58 -10.09
N SER A 11 -7.87 6.77 -9.48
CA SER A 11 -8.46 7.04 -8.16
C SER A 11 -7.41 6.95 -7.04
N LEU A 12 -6.51 5.97 -7.12
CA LEU A 12 -5.38 5.82 -6.20
C LEU A 12 -4.46 7.04 -6.22
N ARG A 13 -4.23 7.64 -7.40
CA ARG A 13 -3.40 8.84 -7.53
C ARG A 13 -4.02 10.05 -6.86
N LYS A 14 -5.35 10.21 -6.96
CA LYS A 14 -6.08 11.27 -6.25
C LYS A 14 -5.97 11.08 -4.74
N LEU A 15 -6.27 9.87 -4.26
CA LEU A 15 -6.17 9.52 -2.85
C LEU A 15 -4.75 9.80 -2.31
N TYR A 16 -3.72 9.38 -3.07
CA TYR A 16 -2.34 9.66 -2.71
C TYR A 16 -2.03 11.15 -2.59
N ALA A 17 -2.58 12.02 -3.45
CA ALA A 17 -2.30 13.45 -3.37
C ALA A 17 -2.79 14.04 -2.04
N ASP A 18 -3.98 13.62 -1.60
CA ASP A 18 -4.71 14.15 -0.45
C ASP A 18 -4.28 13.50 0.89
N SER A 19 -3.56 12.38 0.84
CA SER A 19 -3.08 11.65 2.03
C SER A 19 -1.89 12.29 2.74
N ASP A 20 -1.72 11.94 4.02
CA ASP A 20 -0.55 12.32 4.80
C ASP A 20 0.71 11.51 4.43
N ALA A 21 1.86 11.88 5.01
CA ALA A 21 3.15 11.27 4.67
C ALA A 21 3.22 9.76 4.97
N SER A 22 2.46 9.29 5.95
CA SER A 22 2.43 7.91 6.39
C SER A 22 1.53 7.08 5.47
N GLU A 23 0.34 7.58 5.20
CA GLU A 23 -0.62 6.95 4.30
C GLU A 23 -0.12 6.94 2.85
N LYS A 24 0.58 7.98 2.40
CA LYS A 24 1.29 8.00 1.11
C LYS A 24 2.20 6.79 0.94
N ILE A 25 2.98 6.43 1.96
CA ILE A 25 3.87 5.26 1.90
C ILE A 25 3.07 3.95 1.80
N ARG A 26 1.94 3.84 2.51
CA ARG A 26 1.04 2.68 2.42
C ARG A 26 0.42 2.55 1.05
N LEU A 27 -0.09 3.63 0.48
CA LEU A 27 -0.73 3.58 -0.83
C LEU A 27 0.26 3.16 -1.93
N MET A 28 1.53 3.55 -1.79
CA MET A 28 2.58 3.10 -2.68
C MET A 28 2.87 1.58 -2.57
N THR A 29 2.55 0.90 -1.44
CA THR A 29 2.70 -0.57 -1.32
C THR A 29 1.77 -1.35 -2.22
N ILE A 30 0.67 -0.73 -2.66
CA ILE A 30 -0.33 -1.34 -3.54
C ILE A 30 0.14 -1.34 -5.01
N ALA A 31 1.15 -0.54 -5.36
CA ALA A 31 1.63 -0.50 -6.75
C ALA A 31 2.16 -1.87 -7.20
N PRO A 32 2.17 -2.18 -8.51
CA PRO A 32 2.59 -3.48 -8.99
C PRO A 32 4.02 -3.85 -8.57
N THR A 33 4.29 -5.13 -8.37
CA THR A 33 5.57 -5.64 -7.82
C THR A 33 6.71 -5.49 -8.83
N GLU A 34 6.41 -5.52 -10.12
CA GLU A 34 7.36 -5.31 -11.21
C GLU A 34 7.79 -3.84 -11.38
N TRP A 35 7.16 -2.91 -10.66
CA TRP A 35 7.55 -1.50 -10.71
C TRP A 35 8.82 -1.25 -9.91
N GLY A 36 9.90 -0.92 -10.63
CA GLY A 36 11.11 -0.41 -10.03
C GLY A 36 10.94 1.01 -9.45
N ARG A 37 11.90 1.40 -8.61
CA ARG A 37 11.93 2.69 -7.89
C ARG A 37 11.57 3.90 -8.76
N GLN A 38 12.19 4.03 -9.94
CA GLN A 38 11.99 5.18 -10.82
C GLN A 38 10.56 5.30 -11.35
N LYS A 39 9.91 4.16 -11.65
CA LYS A 39 8.53 4.13 -12.14
C LYS A 39 7.56 4.57 -11.03
N ILE A 40 7.81 4.12 -9.81
CA ILE A 40 7.04 4.49 -8.62
C ILE A 40 7.20 6.00 -8.32
N GLU A 41 8.43 6.50 -8.32
CA GLU A 41 8.71 7.94 -8.14
C GLU A 41 7.93 8.79 -9.13
N LYS A 42 8.04 8.46 -10.42
CA LYS A 42 7.40 9.21 -11.50
C LYS A 42 5.88 9.15 -11.44
N TRP A 43 5.31 7.99 -11.16
CA TRP A 43 3.85 7.80 -11.21
C TRP A 43 3.16 8.46 -10.02
N PHE A 44 3.68 8.26 -8.80
CA PHE A 44 3.13 8.88 -7.58
C PHE A 44 3.62 10.32 -7.37
N ASN A 45 4.58 10.79 -8.17
CA ASN A 45 5.30 12.05 -7.91
C ASN A 45 5.87 12.09 -6.48
N SER A 46 6.48 10.97 -6.06
CA SER A 46 6.99 10.78 -4.70
C SER A 46 8.46 11.14 -4.60
N LYS A 47 8.94 11.40 -3.37
CA LYS A 47 10.36 11.66 -3.15
C LYS A 47 11.18 10.36 -3.24
N PRO A 48 12.45 10.44 -3.69
CA PRO A 48 13.36 9.30 -3.73
C PRO A 48 13.45 8.43 -2.48
N ASN A 49 13.43 9.07 -1.31
CA ASN A 49 13.48 8.40 -0.02
C ASN A 49 12.20 7.63 0.31
N GLN A 50 11.03 8.11 -0.12
CA GLN A 50 9.76 7.40 0.05
C GLN A 50 9.70 6.15 -0.82
N ALA A 51 10.10 6.26 -2.09
CA ALA A 51 10.16 5.11 -3.00
C ALA A 51 11.19 4.05 -2.54
N ARG A 52 12.32 4.48 -1.94
CA ARG A 52 13.29 3.55 -1.34
C ARG A 52 12.70 2.85 -0.11
N ARG A 53 12.05 3.60 0.80
CA ARG A 53 11.43 3.06 2.01
C ARG A 53 10.33 2.06 1.68
N LEU A 54 9.54 2.34 0.66
CA LEU A 54 8.56 1.42 0.11
C LEU A 54 9.15 0.07 -0.29
N LEU A 55 10.23 0.06 -1.07
CA LEU A 55 10.83 -1.19 -1.54
C LEU A 55 11.33 -2.06 -0.38
N VAL A 56 11.88 -1.42 0.66
CA VAL A 56 12.26 -2.11 1.91
C VAL A 56 11.03 -2.68 2.61
N LEU A 57 9.94 -1.92 2.67
CA LEU A 57 8.68 -2.38 3.27
C LEU A 57 8.09 -3.59 2.53
N ARG A 58 8.15 -3.60 1.19
CA ARG A 58 7.72 -4.75 0.39
C ARG A 58 8.51 -6.01 0.72
N ILE A 59 9.84 -5.90 0.77
CA ILE A 59 10.74 -7.03 1.10
C ILE A 59 10.44 -7.58 2.50
N ASN A 60 10.15 -6.70 3.45
CA ASN A 60 9.99 -7.11 4.84
C ASN A 60 8.59 -7.69 5.12
N ASN A 61 7.51 -7.11 4.59
CA ASN A 61 6.12 -7.46 4.98
C ASN A 61 5.05 -7.15 3.89
N GLY A 62 5.42 -6.84 2.64
CA GLY A 62 4.44 -6.59 1.57
C GLY A 62 3.44 -5.43 1.85
N ILE A 63 2.17 -5.63 1.48
CA ILE A 63 1.05 -4.71 1.78
C ILE A 63 0.79 -4.57 3.30
N LEU A 64 1.24 -5.57 4.08
CA LEU A 64 1.09 -5.60 5.53
C LEU A 64 2.20 -4.83 6.26
N ALA A 65 3.16 -4.23 5.54
CA ALA A 65 4.35 -3.63 6.13
C ALA A 65 4.12 -2.36 6.93
N TYR A 66 2.89 -1.88 7.04
CA TYR A 66 2.61 -0.66 7.78
C TYR A 66 1.15 -0.60 8.23
N PRO A 67 0.65 -1.47 9.13
CA PRO A 67 -0.69 -1.31 9.67
C PRO A 67 -0.71 -0.07 10.57
N GLN A 68 -1.22 1.07 10.08
CA GLN A 68 -1.67 2.09 11.01
C GLN A 68 -2.98 1.59 11.61
N CYS A 69 -2.91 1.11 12.84
CA CYS A 69 -4.06 1.22 13.72
C CYS A 69 -4.40 2.71 13.84
N ILE A 70 -5.67 3.05 13.77
CA ILE A 70 -6.27 4.34 14.19
C ILE A 70 -6.52 5.36 13.07
N ARG A 71 -7.80 5.47 12.67
CA ARG A 71 -8.64 6.65 13.00
C ARG A 71 -10.13 6.31 12.84
N GLY A 72 -10.92 6.50 13.90
CA GLY A 72 -12.38 6.46 13.87
C GLY A 72 -13.06 5.84 15.11
N ASN A 73 -12.46 4.81 15.70
CA ASN A 73 -12.87 4.26 16.99
C ASN A 73 -11.66 3.52 17.56
N ASN A 74 -11.22 3.90 18.76
CA ASN A 74 -10.00 3.44 19.43
C ASN A 74 -10.05 1.95 19.88
N ARG A 75 -10.68 1.07 19.11
CA ARG A 75 -10.62 -0.37 19.33
C ARG A 75 -9.56 -0.93 18.39
N PRO A 76 -8.44 -1.46 18.91
CA PRO A 76 -7.60 -2.36 18.14
C PRO A 76 -8.50 -3.41 17.50
N LEU A 77 -8.26 -3.72 16.22
CA LEU A 77 -8.83 -4.92 15.63
C LEU A 77 -8.43 -6.09 16.53
N CYS A 78 -9.36 -6.96 16.89
CA CYS A 78 -9.00 -8.13 17.67
C CYS A 78 -8.04 -9.01 16.86
N ASP A 79 -7.11 -9.68 17.55
CA ASP A 79 -6.06 -10.48 16.91
C ASP A 79 -6.65 -11.51 15.94
N SER A 80 -7.82 -12.08 16.25
CA SER A 80 -8.53 -12.99 15.35
C SER A 80 -8.96 -12.37 14.01
N THR A 81 -9.29 -11.08 14.00
CA THR A 81 -9.61 -10.35 12.76
C THR A 81 -8.35 -10.05 11.97
N ILE A 82 -7.26 -9.70 12.66
CA ILE A 82 -5.95 -9.49 12.01
C ILE A 82 -5.49 -10.80 11.37
N ASP A 83 -5.55 -11.92 12.09
CA ASP A 83 -5.18 -13.24 11.60
C ASP A 83 -6.04 -13.68 10.41
N ALA A 84 -7.35 -13.41 10.45
CA ALA A 84 -8.25 -13.71 9.34
C ALA A 84 -7.88 -12.92 8.07
N VAL A 85 -7.56 -11.62 8.21
CA VAL A 85 -7.13 -10.77 7.09
C VAL A 85 -5.77 -11.21 6.56
N VAL A 86 -4.82 -11.51 7.44
CA VAL A 86 -3.49 -12.02 7.03
C VAL A 86 -3.62 -13.34 6.28
N LYS A 87 -4.45 -14.25 6.79
CA LYS A 87 -4.72 -15.55 6.15
C LYS A 87 -5.29 -15.37 4.75
N PHE A 88 -6.31 -14.52 4.59
CA PHE A 88 -6.92 -14.20 3.30
C PHE A 88 -5.86 -13.76 2.26
N TYR A 89 -5.01 -12.79 2.60
CA TYR A 89 -3.99 -12.30 1.66
C TYR A 89 -2.84 -13.29 1.40
N ARG A 90 -2.55 -14.19 2.35
CA ARG A 90 -1.54 -15.25 2.14
C ARG A 90 -2.07 -16.37 1.24
N GLU A 91 -3.34 -16.74 1.38
CA GLU A 91 -3.99 -17.77 0.55
C GLU A 91 -4.10 -17.33 -0.92
N ASP A 92 -4.32 -16.05 -1.18
CA ASP A 92 -4.35 -15.48 -2.54
C ASP A 92 -2.94 -15.32 -3.18
N GLY A 93 -1.86 -15.66 -2.47
CA GLY A 93 -0.49 -15.57 -2.99
C GLY A 93 0.01 -14.14 -3.24
N ILE A 94 -0.60 -13.15 -2.57
CA ILE A 94 -0.29 -11.72 -2.73
C ILE A 94 0.84 -11.25 -1.78
N SER A 95 1.36 -12.14 -0.91
CA SER A 95 2.50 -11.84 0.00
C SER A 95 3.86 -11.94 -0.67
#